data_AF-A0A3N5VSB6-F1
#
_entry.id   AF-A0A3N5VSB6-F1
#
_cell.length_a   1.000
_cell.length_b   1.000
_cell.length_c   1.000
_cell.angle_alpha   90.00
_cell.angle_beta   90.00
_cell.angle_gamma   90.00
#
_symmetry.space_group_name_H-M   'P 1'
#
loop_
_entity.id
_entity.type
_entity.pdbx_description
1 polymer ?
#
loop_
_entity_poly.entity_id
_entity_poly.type
_entity_poly.pdbx_seq_one_letter_code
_entity_poly.pdbx_strand_id
1 'polypeptide(L)' 'MPQAKRGEAGEVVERPGSVRGGRPSPTHEQIAQRAQDIWKRHGCPPGEDKENWLEAEAELKREIGIQ' A
#
# COMPACT_ATOMS: atom_id res chain seq x y z
N MET A 1 13.99 5.80 27.85
CA MET A 1 14.64 5.17 26.69
C MET A 1 14.98 6.25 25.66
N PRO A 2 16.25 6.64 25.45
CA PRO A 2 16.70 7.39 24.27
C PRO A 2 17.33 6.40 23.24
N GLN A 3 17.27 6.49 21.90
CA GLN A 3 16.89 7.48 20.89
C GLN A 3 16.73 6.79 19.51
N ALA A 4 16.05 7.49 18.59
CA ALA A 4 16.30 7.59 17.14
C ALA A 4 15.88 6.46 16.16
N LYS A 5 14.95 6.81 15.25
CA LYS A 5 15.32 7.01 13.85
C LYS A 5 14.60 8.23 13.26
N ARG A 6 15.45 9.19 12.86
CA ARG A 6 15.16 10.38 12.06
C ARG A 6 14.61 9.95 10.71
N GLY A 7 13.80 10.83 10.13
CA GLY A 7 13.19 10.61 8.83
C GLY A 7 14.18 10.47 7.69
N GLU A 8 13.69 9.91 6.61
CA GLU A 8 14.14 10.21 5.26
C GLU A 8 12.91 10.11 4.36
N ALA A 9 12.41 11.27 3.95
CA ALA A 9 11.60 11.42 2.76
C ALA A 9 12.46 10.94 1.58
N GLY A 10 12.29 9.67 1.22
CA GLY A 10 12.76 9.13 -0.04
C GLY A 10 11.87 9.65 -1.15
N GLU A 11 12.33 10.76 -1.71
CA GLU A 11 12.05 11.26 -3.04
C GLU A 11 11.45 10.24 -4.01
N VAL A 12 10.36 10.70 -4.62
CA VAL A 12 9.71 10.18 -5.82
C VAL A 12 10.72 9.57 -6.81
N VAL A 13 10.57 8.27 -7.11
CA VAL A 13 10.93 7.78 -8.44
C VAL A 13 9.69 7.15 -9.04
N GLU A 14 9.04 7.92 -9.91
CA GLU A 14 8.04 7.42 -10.82
C GLU A 14 8.65 6.27 -11.62
N ARG A 15 8.32 5.04 -11.26
CA ARG A 15 8.54 3.89 -12.12
C ARG A 15 7.26 3.73 -12.91
N PRO A 16 7.22 4.03 -14.23
CA PRO A 16 6.10 3.63 -15.06
C PRO A 16 6.12 2.11 -15.14
N GLY A 17 5.44 1.47 -14.19
CA GLY A 17 5.17 0.05 -14.14
C GLY A 17 4.20 -0.32 -15.27
N SER A 18 4.77 -0.41 -16.48
CA SER A 18 4.44 -1.41 -17.50
C SER A 18 2.96 -1.77 -17.63
N VAL A 19 2.21 -0.93 -18.33
CA VAL A 19 0.94 -1.31 -18.98
C VAL A 19 1.22 -2.33 -20.09
N ARG A 20 1.40 -3.60 -19.72
CA ARG A 20 1.28 -4.71 -20.68
C ARG A 20 0.22 -5.65 -20.15
N GLY A 21 -0.90 -5.66 -20.88
CA GLY A 21 -2.17 -6.24 -20.48
C GLY A 21 -2.04 -7.64 -19.87
N GLY A 22 -2.63 -7.80 -18.70
CA GLY A 22 -2.59 -9.06 -17.97
C GLY A 22 -3.58 -9.06 -16.82
N ARG A 23 -4.88 -9.12 -17.15
CA ARG A 23 -6.05 -9.25 -16.24
C ARG A 23 -6.20 -8.17 -15.16
N PRO A 24 -7.44 -7.87 -14.76
CA PRO A 24 -7.70 -6.80 -13.82
C PRO A 24 -7.24 -7.07 -12.37
N SER A 25 -6.40 -8.05 -12.02
CA SER A 25 -6.04 -8.25 -10.60
C SER A 25 -5.12 -7.15 -10.05
N PRO A 26 -5.37 -6.61 -8.83
CA PRO A 26 -4.44 -5.70 -8.20
C PRO A 26 -3.10 -6.37 -7.95
N THR A 27 -2.01 -5.64 -8.21
CA THR A 27 -0.67 -6.15 -7.96
C THR A 27 -0.31 -6.01 -6.48
N HIS A 28 0.60 -6.87 -6.00
CA HIS A 28 1.10 -6.79 -4.62
C HIS A 28 1.66 -5.40 -4.28
N GLU A 29 2.32 -4.72 -5.23
CA GLU A 29 2.80 -3.35 -5.06
C GLU A 29 1.65 -2.35 -4.87
N GLN A 30 0.55 -2.47 -5.62
CA GLN A 30 -0.62 -1.61 -5.45
C GLN A 30 -1.25 -1.79 -4.08
N ILE A 31 -1.40 -3.05 -3.65
CA ILE A 31 -1.95 -3.39 -2.32
C ILE A 31 -1.04 -2.82 -1.23
N ALA A 32 0.28 -2.99 -1.35
CA ALA A 32 1.25 -2.46 -0.39
C ALA A 32 1.20 -0.93 -0.28
N GLN A 33 1.10 -0.22 -1.40
CA GLN A 33 0.95 1.24 -1.41
C GLN A 33 -0.33 1.68 -0.71
N ARG A 34 -1.45 1.01 -1.00
CA ARG A 34 -2.75 1.34 -0.43
C ARG A 34 -2.80 1.01 1.07
N ALA A 35 -2.27 -0.14 1.47
CA ALA A 35 -2.14 -0.55 2.87
C ALA A 35 -1.30 0.45 3.69
N GLN A 36 -0.20 0.96 3.11
CA GLN A 36 0.59 2.01 3.75
C GLN A 36 -0.18 3.32 3.92
N ASP A 37 -1.03 3.71 2.98
CA ASP A 37 -1.85 4.93 3.11
C ASP A 37 -2.86 4.77 4.25
N ILE A 38 -3.53 3.61 4.31
CA ILE A 38 -4.47 3.25 5.39
C ILE A 38 -3.73 3.26 6.74
N TRP A 39 -2.59 2.60 6.83
CA TRP A 39 -1.78 2.55 8.05
C TRP A 39 -1.34 3.94 8.53
N LYS A 40 -0.93 4.81 7.61
CA LYS A 40 -0.59 6.21 7.92
C LYS A 40 -1.80 7.01 8.41
N ARG A 41 -2.98 6.84 7.79
CA ARG A 41 -4.23 7.48 8.22
C ARG A 41 -4.68 7.04 9.60
N HIS A 42 -4.47 5.77 9.94
CA HIS A 42 -4.82 5.20 11.24
C HIS A 42 -3.84 5.58 12.37
N GLY A 43 -2.74 6.28 12.05
CA GLY A 43 -1.75 6.70 13.05
C GLY A 43 -0.68 5.65 13.35
N CYS A 44 -0.41 4.75 12.39
CA CYS A 44 0.59 3.70 12.46
C CYS A 44 0.42 2.73 13.65
N PRO A 45 -0.76 2.12 13.84
CA PRO A 45 -0.95 1.13 14.88
C PRO A 45 -0.04 -0.09 14.65
N PRO A 46 0.73 -0.54 15.66
CA PRO A 46 1.55 -1.74 15.55
C PRO A 46 0.64 -2.99 15.57
N GLY A 47 0.81 -3.87 14.59
CA GLY A 47 0.09 -5.14 14.51
C GLY A 47 -1.12 -5.16 13.56
N GLU A 48 -1.53 -4.01 13.02
CA GLU A 48 -2.62 -3.93 12.04
C GLU A 48 -2.15 -3.94 10.58
N ASP A 49 -0.86 -4.09 10.29
CA ASP A 49 -0.32 -4.23 8.93
C ASP A 49 -1.11 -5.24 8.08
N LYS A 50 -1.49 -6.37 8.69
CA LYS A 50 -2.21 -7.44 8.00
C LYS A 50 -3.67 -7.07 7.71
N GLU A 51 -4.33 -6.37 8.63
CA GLU A 51 -5.70 -5.88 8.45
C GLU A 51 -5.70 -4.79 7.37
N ASN A 52 -4.77 -3.83 7.45
CA ASN A 52 -4.59 -2.77 6.45
C ASN A 52 -4.28 -3.34 5.06
N TRP A 53 -3.52 -4.45 5.00
CA TRP A 53 -3.25 -5.17 3.76
C TRP A 53 -4.52 -5.79 3.15
N LEU A 54 -5.33 -6.47 3.96
CA LEU A 54 -6.57 -7.12 3.51
C LEU A 54 -7.59 -6.07 3.05
N GLU A 55 -7.68 -4.95 3.78
CA GLU A 55 -8.56 -3.84 3.41
C GLU A 55 -8.12 -3.18 2.11
N ALA A 56 -6.82 -2.91 1.94
CA ALA A 56 -6.25 -2.41 0.70
C ALA A 56 -6.53 -3.32 -0.50
N GLU A 57 -6.36 -4.65 -0.32
CA GLU A 57 -6.63 -5.62 -1.37
C GLU A 57 -8.11 -5.62 -1.76
N ALA A 58 -9.01 -5.60 -0.78
CA ALA A 58 -10.44 -5.56 -1.00
C ALA A 58 -10.87 -4.25 -1.71
N GLU A 59 -10.30 -3.11 -1.31
CA GLU A 59 -10.60 -1.81 -1.91
C GLU A 59 -10.16 -1.78 -3.38
N LEU A 60 -8.94 -2.21 -3.68
CA LEU A 60 -8.44 -2.28 -5.05
C LEU A 60 -9.21 -3.29 -5.90
N LYS A 61 -9.56 -4.45 -5.34
CA LYS A 61 -10.41 -5.44 -6.01
C LYS A 61 -11.77 -4.85 -6.41
N ARG A 62 -12.36 -4.02 -5.54
CA ARG A 62 -13.62 -3.31 -5.82
C ARG A 62 -13.44 -2.22 -6.88
N GLU A 63 -12.37 -1.44 -6.81
CA GLU A 63 -12.08 -0.37 -7.79
C GLU A 63 -11.84 -0.94 -9.20
N ILE A 64 -11.17 -2.09 -9.30
CA ILE A 64 -10.87 -2.73 -10.58
C ILE A 64 -12.01 -3.69 -11.03
N GLY A 65 -12.98 -3.96 -10.16
CA GLY A 65 -14.18 -4.74 -10.50
C GLY A 65 -13.97 -6.26 -10.53
N ILE A 66 -13.03 -6.78 -9.76
CA ILE A 66 -12.83 -8.24 -9.55
C ILE A 66 -13.33 -8.55 -8.15
N GLN A 67 -14.50 -9.17 -8.07
CA GLN A 67 -15.12 -9.57 -6.82
C GLN A 67 -15.38 -11.08 -6.81
#